data_AF-A0A7X8ZIS1-F1
#
_entry.id   AF-A0A7X8ZIS1-F1
#
_cell.length_a   1.000
_cell.length_b   1.000
_cell.length_c   1.000
_cell.angle_alpha   90.00
_cell.angle_beta   90.00
_cell.angle_gamma   90.00
#
_symmetry.space_group_name_H-M   'P 1'
#
loop_
_entity.id
_entity.type
_entity.pdbx_description
1 polymer ?
#
loop_
_entity_poly.entity_id
_entity_poly.type
_entity_poly.pdbx_seq_one_letter_code
_entity_poly.pdbx_strand_id
1 'polypeptide(L)'
;MENTAKRKKTLKIIGNIVFWLVLIIVVIYSTVALFSKKDNNMTSVFGISALTVQSDSMLPAFDEGDLIFVKTKFEVADLVEKFENGEKVVITFRVMKTTETGTIVYYNTHTVKNISEVGGIYWFYTQGDNAPADSSPVLGSEIVGVWTGKSWTGWGYFLDNTIGFLKSSTGFLLFIVLPCLAFLIYEIVRFTKIYSQYQLQKHQGDRIKLQEEAVAIAKMQLEKEMAEKAKQENKEKGKN
;
A
#
# COMPACT_ATOMS: atom_id res chain seq x y z
N MET A 1 -19.71 35.15 -1.49
CA MET A 1 -18.28 34.84 -1.19
C MET A 1 -18.10 33.79 -0.09
N GLU A 2 -19.13 33.47 0.71
CA GLU A 2 -19.05 32.47 1.78
C GLU A 2 -18.91 31.00 1.28
N ASN A 3 -19.58 30.67 0.17
CA ASN A 3 -19.58 29.31 -0.39
C ASN A 3 -18.23 28.86 -0.98
N THR A 4 -17.42 29.78 -1.50
CA THR A 4 -16.08 29.45 -2.03
C THR A 4 -15.07 29.17 -0.93
N ALA A 5 -15.16 29.85 0.22
CA ALA A 5 -14.31 29.58 1.39
C ALA A 5 -14.68 28.26 2.07
N LYS A 6 -15.98 27.97 2.24
CA LYS A 6 -16.47 26.67 2.76
C LYS A 6 -16.08 25.50 1.84
N ARG A 7 -16.27 25.59 0.52
CA ARG A 7 -15.81 24.56 -0.45
C ARG A 7 -14.31 24.28 -0.34
N LYS A 8 -13.46 25.32 -0.25
CA LYS A 8 -12.00 25.15 -0.10
C LYS A 8 -11.61 24.46 1.22
N LYS A 9 -12.37 24.71 2.30
CA LYS A 9 -12.13 24.10 3.62
C LYS A 9 -12.55 22.62 3.63
N THR A 10 -13.72 22.31 3.07
CA THR A 10 -14.23 20.93 2.94
C THR A 10 -13.36 20.09 1.98
N LEU A 11 -12.93 20.64 0.84
CA LEU A 11 -12.00 19.95 -0.08
C LEU A 11 -10.64 19.67 0.57
N LYS A 12 -10.12 20.58 1.40
CA LYS A 12 -8.90 20.34 2.18
C LYS A 12 -9.07 19.22 3.21
N ILE A 13 -10.21 19.17 3.90
CA ILE A 13 -10.50 18.12 4.89
C ILE A 13 -10.64 16.77 4.21
N ILE A 14 -11.40 16.69 3.11
CA ILE A 14 -11.55 15.46 2.33
C ILE A 14 -10.19 15.01 1.79
N GLY A 15 -9.40 15.93 1.23
CA GLY A 15 -8.05 15.61 0.75
C GLY A 15 -7.13 15.09 1.86
N ASN A 16 -7.22 15.67 3.06
CA ASN A 16 -6.44 15.20 4.22
C ASN A 16 -6.89 13.81 4.69
N ILE A 17 -8.21 13.53 4.72
CA ILE A 17 -8.75 12.22 5.07
C ILE A 17 -8.30 11.16 4.05
N VAL A 18 -8.43 11.45 2.74
CA VAL A 18 -7.99 10.55 1.68
C VAL A 18 -6.48 10.31 1.75
N PHE A 19 -5.68 11.34 2.01
CA PHE A 19 -4.24 11.22 2.17
C PHE A 19 -3.87 10.29 3.34
N TRP A 20 -4.47 10.51 4.51
CA TRP A 20 -4.24 9.64 5.68
C TRP A 20 -4.71 8.21 5.44
N LEU A 21 -5.83 8.03 4.74
CA LEU A 21 -6.34 6.70 4.37
C LEU A 21 -5.36 5.97 3.44
N VAL A 22 -4.89 6.64 2.38
CA VAL A 22 -3.88 6.07 1.46
C VAL A 22 -2.59 5.76 2.20
N LEU A 23 -2.13 6.64 3.10
CA LEU A 23 -0.93 6.42 3.90
C LEU A 23 -1.09 5.20 4.81
N ILE A 24 -2.23 5.03 5.47
CA ILE A 24 -2.54 3.82 6.26
C ILE A 24 -2.49 2.57 5.39
N ILE A 25 -3.09 2.58 4.19
CA ILE A 25 -3.03 1.44 3.26
C ILE A 25 -1.58 1.12 2.87
N VAL A 26 -0.77 2.14 2.55
CA VAL A 26 0.64 1.95 2.18
C VAL A 26 1.45 1.38 3.35
N VAL A 27 1.22 1.88 4.57
CA VAL A 27 1.90 1.37 5.77
C VAL A 27 1.48 -0.07 6.05
N ILE A 28 0.19 -0.40 5.95
CA ILE A 28 -0.30 -1.78 6.11
C ILE A 28 0.32 -2.67 5.04
N TYR A 29 0.30 -2.27 3.77
CA TYR A 29 0.90 -3.04 2.67
C TYR A 29 2.40 -3.24 2.88
N SER A 30 3.14 -2.20 3.25
CA SER A 30 4.58 -2.29 3.52
C SER A 30 4.86 -3.22 4.71
N THR A 31 4.08 -3.11 5.78
CA THR A 31 4.18 -3.97 6.95
C THR A 31 3.90 -5.43 6.57
N VAL A 32 2.81 -5.69 5.84
CA VAL A 32 2.47 -7.01 5.32
C VAL A 32 3.59 -7.53 4.44
N ALA A 33 4.14 -6.74 3.51
CA ALA A 33 5.21 -7.15 2.62
C ALA A 33 6.51 -7.51 3.38
N LEU A 34 6.83 -6.76 4.44
CA LEU A 34 8.00 -7.04 5.29
C LEU A 34 7.84 -8.31 6.14
N PHE A 35 6.62 -8.58 6.63
CA PHE A 35 6.33 -9.78 7.42
C PHE A 35 5.92 -10.99 6.57
N SER A 36 5.70 -10.80 5.28
CA SER A 36 5.30 -11.87 4.36
C SER A 36 6.50 -12.75 4.03
N LYS A 37 6.44 -14.01 4.44
CA LYS A 37 7.35 -15.03 3.91
C LYS A 37 6.73 -15.59 2.64
N LYS A 38 7.50 -15.56 1.54
CA LYS A 38 7.12 -16.13 0.26
C LYS A 38 7.74 -17.52 0.13
N ASP A 39 7.09 -18.50 0.74
CA ASP A 39 7.43 -19.91 0.54
C ASP A 39 6.35 -20.55 -0.35
N ASN A 40 6.76 -21.32 -1.36
CA ASN A 40 5.85 -22.07 -2.25
C ASN A 40 4.69 -21.26 -2.86
N ASN A 41 4.97 -20.08 -3.43
CA ASN A 41 4.00 -19.22 -4.13
C ASN A 41 2.78 -18.76 -3.30
N MET A 42 2.81 -18.95 -1.98
CA MET A 42 1.77 -18.46 -1.07
C MET A 42 2.36 -17.36 -0.19
N THR A 43 1.69 -16.21 -0.17
CA THR A 43 2.01 -15.14 0.76
C THR A 43 1.40 -15.49 2.10
N SER A 44 2.24 -15.75 3.11
CA SER A 44 1.77 -15.98 4.48
C SER A 44 2.14 -14.82 5.38
N VAL A 45 1.16 -14.30 6.11
CA VAL A 45 1.33 -13.23 7.09
C VAL A 45 1.13 -13.85 8.47
N PHE A 46 2.14 -13.77 9.33
CA PHE A 46 2.12 -14.41 10.67
C PHE A 46 1.81 -15.92 10.67
N GLY A 47 2.09 -16.65 9.57
CA GLY A 47 1.80 -18.09 9.47
C GLY A 47 0.37 -18.42 9.08
N ILE A 48 -0.40 -17.44 8.60
CA ILE A 48 -1.71 -17.61 7.98
C ILE A 48 -1.65 -17.08 6.55
N SER A 49 -2.17 -17.84 5.59
CA SER A 49 -2.36 -17.40 4.21
C SER A 49 -3.86 -17.31 3.90
N ALA A 50 -4.23 -16.34 3.08
CA ALA A 50 -5.60 -16.15 2.62
C ALA A 50 -5.69 -16.59 1.16
N LEU A 51 -6.65 -17.46 0.84
CA LEU A 51 -6.85 -18.03 -0.49
C LEU A 51 -8.28 -17.79 -0.96
N THR A 52 -8.46 -17.44 -2.22
CA THR A 52 -9.77 -17.35 -2.86
C THR A 52 -10.17 -18.71 -3.39
N VAL A 53 -11.36 -19.18 -3.00
CA VAL A 53 -11.94 -20.43 -3.47
C VAL A 53 -12.36 -20.30 -4.93
N GLN A 54 -11.99 -21.29 -5.74
CA GLN A 54 -12.20 -21.30 -7.20
C GLN A 54 -13.23 -22.34 -7.65
N SER A 55 -13.79 -23.14 -6.72
CA SER A 55 -14.78 -24.17 -7.04
C SER A 55 -15.67 -24.51 -5.85
N ASP A 56 -16.85 -25.06 -6.15
CA ASP A 56 -17.87 -25.48 -5.19
C ASP A 56 -17.64 -26.90 -4.61
N SER A 57 -16.40 -27.44 -4.68
CA SER A 57 -16.11 -28.81 -4.23
C SER A 57 -16.22 -29.00 -2.71
N MET A 58 -16.31 -27.91 -1.95
CA MET A 58 -16.35 -27.91 -0.48
C MET A 58 -17.71 -27.49 0.08
N LEU A 59 -18.77 -27.40 -0.74
CA LEU A 59 -20.12 -27.16 -0.23
C LEU A 59 -20.53 -28.24 0.79
N PRO A 60 -21.16 -27.88 1.93
CA PRO A 60 -21.59 -26.54 2.35
C PRO A 60 -20.59 -25.79 3.25
N ALA A 61 -19.33 -26.21 3.33
CA ALA A 61 -18.34 -25.60 4.22
C ALA A 61 -17.92 -24.17 3.79
N PHE A 62 -17.75 -23.94 2.50
CA PHE A 62 -17.52 -22.63 1.88
C PHE A 62 -17.76 -22.70 0.37
N ASP A 63 -18.05 -21.56 -0.23
CA ASP A 63 -18.54 -21.44 -1.61
C ASP A 63 -17.44 -20.92 -2.56
N GLU A 64 -17.62 -21.09 -3.87
CA GLU A 64 -16.78 -20.41 -4.86
C GLU A 64 -16.80 -18.88 -4.65
N GLY A 65 -15.62 -18.25 -4.68
CA GLY A 65 -15.47 -16.81 -4.45
C GLY A 65 -15.32 -16.41 -2.99
N ASP A 66 -15.35 -17.35 -2.04
CA ASP A 66 -15.04 -17.11 -0.64
C ASP A 66 -13.53 -16.93 -0.41
N LEU A 67 -13.19 -16.19 0.64
CA LEU A 67 -11.81 -16.08 1.11
C LEU A 67 -11.62 -17.01 2.32
N ILE A 68 -10.80 -18.05 2.16
CA ILE A 68 -10.47 -18.99 3.24
C ILE A 68 -9.11 -18.66 3.85
N PHE A 69 -8.97 -18.93 5.15
CA PHE A 69 -7.71 -18.73 5.87
C PHE A 69 -7.07 -20.08 6.22
N VAL A 70 -5.84 -20.28 5.76
CA VAL A 70 -5.06 -21.51 5.98
C VAL A 70 -3.84 -21.22 6.84
N LYS A 71 -3.61 -22.04 7.85
CA LYS A 71 -2.40 -21.99 8.68
C LYS A 71 -1.28 -22.67 7.90
N THR A 72 -0.20 -21.94 7.63
CA THR A 72 0.98 -22.45 6.90
C THR A 72 2.04 -23.04 7.82
N LYS A 73 1.93 -22.79 9.14
CA LYS A 73 2.77 -23.39 10.17
C LYS A 73 1.99 -24.47 10.91
N PHE A 74 2.25 -25.72 10.58
CA PHE A 74 1.63 -26.89 11.19
C PHE A 74 2.63 -28.04 11.23
N GLU A 75 2.42 -28.96 12.16
CA GLU A 75 3.13 -30.23 12.20
C GLU A 75 2.21 -31.32 11.66
N VAL A 76 2.75 -32.27 10.90
CA VAL A 76 1.97 -33.38 10.34
C VAL A 76 1.39 -34.22 11.48
N ALA A 77 2.13 -34.41 12.57
CA ALA A 77 1.69 -35.12 13.77
C ALA A 77 0.40 -34.51 14.35
N ASP A 78 0.32 -33.18 14.47
CA ASP A 78 -0.89 -32.48 14.95
C ASP A 78 -2.11 -32.78 14.07
N LEU A 79 -1.91 -32.98 12.77
CA LEU A 79 -3.01 -33.28 11.84
C LEU A 79 -3.52 -34.71 12.03
N VAL A 80 -2.60 -35.65 12.25
CA VAL A 80 -2.94 -37.03 12.54
C VAL A 80 -3.69 -37.12 13.86
N GLU A 81 -3.18 -36.48 14.92
CA GLU A 81 -3.82 -36.46 16.25
C GLU A 81 -5.25 -35.89 16.16
N LYS A 82 -5.44 -34.76 15.47
CA LYS A 82 -6.77 -34.17 15.27
C LYS A 82 -7.72 -35.10 14.54
N PHE A 83 -7.24 -35.75 13.48
CA PHE A 83 -8.04 -36.71 12.72
C PHE A 83 -8.42 -37.93 13.57
N GLU A 84 -7.49 -38.47 14.36
CA GLU A 84 -7.73 -39.59 15.29
C GLU A 84 -8.71 -39.22 16.39
N ASN A 85 -8.69 -37.97 16.85
CA ASN A 85 -9.66 -37.41 17.79
C ASN A 85 -11.05 -37.17 17.16
N GLY A 86 -11.24 -37.46 15.88
CA GLY A 86 -12.50 -37.30 15.15
C GLY A 86 -12.79 -35.85 14.73
N GLU A 87 -11.81 -34.96 14.79
CA GLU A 87 -11.97 -33.58 14.30
C GLU A 87 -11.97 -33.54 12.77
N LYS A 88 -12.77 -32.61 12.21
CA LYS A 88 -12.77 -32.37 10.76
C LYS A 88 -11.47 -31.65 10.36
N VAL A 89 -10.56 -32.39 9.73
CA VAL A 89 -9.31 -31.84 9.17
C VAL A 89 -9.51 -31.50 7.70
N VAL A 90 -9.29 -30.24 7.33
CA VAL A 90 -9.33 -29.77 5.93
C VAL A 90 -7.95 -29.23 5.58
N ILE A 91 -7.35 -29.81 4.55
CA ILE A 91 -5.98 -29.50 4.13
C ILE A 91 -5.97 -28.91 2.73
N THR A 92 -5.05 -27.97 2.52
CA THR A 92 -4.71 -27.42 1.21
C THR A 92 -3.38 -28.02 0.77
N PHE A 93 -3.35 -28.61 -0.42
CA PHE A 93 -2.18 -29.28 -0.97
C PHE A 93 -1.93 -28.91 -2.42
N ARG A 94 -0.68 -29.09 -2.84
CA ARG A 94 -0.23 -28.79 -4.20
C ARG A 94 -0.55 -29.94 -5.14
N VAL A 95 -1.22 -29.64 -6.25
CA VAL A 95 -1.44 -30.59 -7.34
C VAL A 95 -0.66 -30.13 -8.57
N MET A 96 0.14 -31.04 -9.13
CA MET A 96 0.85 -30.81 -10.38
C MET A 96 0.15 -31.56 -11.50
N LYS A 97 -0.31 -30.85 -12.52
CA LYS A 97 -0.89 -31.43 -13.73
C LYS A 97 -0.03 -31.07 -14.92
N THR A 98 0.51 -32.09 -15.57
CA THR A 98 1.23 -31.93 -16.83
C THR A 98 0.22 -31.79 -17.97
N THR A 99 0.20 -30.63 -18.62
CA THR A 99 -0.55 -30.38 -19.86
C THR A 99 0.42 -30.33 -21.04
N GLU A 100 -0.11 -30.36 -22.26
CA GLU A 100 0.69 -30.25 -23.51
C GLU A 100 1.54 -28.97 -23.57
N THR A 101 1.13 -27.95 -22.82
CA THR A 101 1.75 -26.62 -22.74
C THR A 101 2.70 -26.44 -21.55
N GLY A 102 2.87 -27.45 -20.69
CA GLY A 102 3.76 -27.41 -19.52
C GLY A 102 3.16 -27.99 -18.25
N THR A 103 3.90 -27.93 -17.14
CA THR A 103 3.40 -28.37 -15.83
C THR A 103 2.68 -27.20 -15.14
N ILE A 104 1.38 -27.34 -14.95
CA ILE A 104 0.56 -26.38 -14.21
C ILE A 104 0.49 -26.85 -12.75
N VAL A 105 0.74 -25.91 -11.86
CA VAL A 105 0.65 -26.11 -10.42
C VAL A 105 -0.58 -25.38 -9.93
N TYR A 106 -1.50 -26.09 -9.29
CA TYR A 106 -2.64 -25.49 -8.61
C TYR A 106 -2.78 -26.06 -7.20
N TYR A 107 -3.62 -25.43 -6.39
CA TYR A 107 -3.86 -25.80 -4.99
C TYR A 107 -5.27 -26.32 -4.86
N ASN A 108 -5.41 -27.50 -4.27
CA ASN A 108 -6.71 -28.07 -3.92
C ASN A 108 -6.88 -28.06 -2.41
N THR A 109 -8.11 -27.83 -1.94
CA THR A 109 -8.45 -27.85 -0.51
C THR A 109 -9.57 -28.83 -0.29
N HIS A 110 -9.31 -29.93 0.42
CA HIS A 110 -10.28 -31.00 0.65
C HIS A 110 -10.24 -31.52 2.09
N THR A 111 -11.32 -32.18 2.50
CA THR A 111 -11.44 -32.81 3.81
C THR A 111 -10.69 -34.14 3.83
N VAL A 112 -9.89 -34.38 4.88
CA VAL A 112 -9.22 -35.67 5.11
C VAL A 112 -10.25 -36.71 5.52
N LYS A 113 -10.26 -37.86 4.83
CA LYS A 113 -11.16 -38.99 5.11
C LYS A 113 -10.43 -40.20 5.67
N ASN A 114 -9.15 -40.35 5.35
CA ASN A 114 -8.32 -41.44 5.88
C ASN A 114 -6.85 -40.99 5.90
N ILE A 115 -6.09 -41.52 6.86
CA ILE A 115 -4.65 -41.34 6.98
C ILE A 115 -4.02 -42.72 7.06
N SER A 116 -3.00 -42.96 6.22
CA SER A 116 -2.23 -44.20 6.22
C SER A 116 -0.76 -43.88 6.39
N GLU A 117 -0.05 -44.67 7.19
CA GLU A 117 1.39 -44.55 7.37
C GLU A 117 2.09 -45.75 6.72
N VAL A 118 3.01 -45.48 5.79
CA VAL A 118 3.82 -46.52 5.14
C VAL A 118 5.27 -46.09 5.19
N GLY A 119 6.09 -46.81 5.96
CA GLY A 119 7.53 -46.56 6.05
C GLY A 119 7.88 -45.22 6.69
N GLY A 120 7.11 -44.75 7.66
CA GLY A 120 7.31 -43.45 8.32
C GLY A 120 6.81 -42.24 7.51
N ILE A 121 6.11 -42.49 6.41
CA ILE A 121 5.53 -41.45 5.54
C ILE A 121 4.01 -41.49 5.67
N TYR A 122 3.42 -40.34 6.01
CA TYR A 122 1.98 -40.16 6.10
C TYR A 122 1.36 -39.83 4.73
N TRP A 123 0.35 -40.62 4.38
CA TRP A 123 -0.48 -40.50 3.19
C TRP A 123 -1.90 -40.09 3.59
N PHE A 124 -2.38 -38.99 3.03
CA PHE A 124 -3.69 -38.42 3.32
C PHE A 124 -4.63 -38.70 2.16
N TYR A 125 -5.74 -39.39 2.44
CA TYR A 125 -6.82 -39.59 1.48
C TYR A 125 -7.84 -38.49 1.68
N THR A 126 -8.01 -37.66 0.66
CA THR A 126 -8.84 -36.46 0.71
C THR A 126 -10.06 -36.56 -0.19
N GLN A 127 -11.11 -35.84 0.17
CA GLN A 127 -12.33 -35.72 -0.61
C GLN A 127 -12.95 -34.34 -0.35
N GLY A 128 -13.35 -33.66 -1.43
CA GLY A 128 -14.17 -32.46 -1.32
C GLY A 128 -15.57 -32.80 -0.82
N ASP A 129 -16.14 -31.99 0.08
CA ASP A 129 -17.44 -32.27 0.69
C ASP A 129 -18.59 -32.38 -0.34
N ASN A 130 -18.42 -31.78 -1.52
CA ASN A 130 -19.32 -31.84 -2.68
C ASN A 130 -18.57 -32.27 -3.96
N ALA A 131 -17.58 -33.16 -3.82
CA ALA A 131 -16.82 -33.71 -4.94
C ALA A 131 -16.57 -35.22 -4.75
N PRO A 132 -16.30 -35.96 -5.85
CA PRO A 132 -15.82 -37.34 -5.72
C PRO A 132 -14.49 -37.37 -4.95
N ALA A 133 -14.19 -38.52 -4.34
CA ALA A 133 -12.92 -38.74 -3.67
C ALA A 133 -11.73 -38.55 -4.63
N ASP A 134 -10.64 -38.00 -4.12
CA ASP A 134 -9.44 -37.80 -4.93
C ASP A 134 -8.84 -39.15 -5.34
N SER A 135 -8.38 -39.24 -6.59
CA SER A 135 -7.83 -40.48 -7.16
C SER A 135 -6.43 -40.82 -6.66
N SER A 136 -5.73 -39.87 -6.04
CA SER A 136 -4.36 -40.04 -5.57
C SER A 136 -4.22 -39.51 -4.15
N PRO A 137 -3.58 -40.28 -3.24
CA PRO A 137 -3.32 -39.81 -1.89
C PRO A 137 -2.30 -38.67 -1.91
N VAL A 138 -2.44 -37.77 -0.94
CA VAL A 138 -1.59 -36.59 -0.77
C VAL A 138 -0.48 -36.93 0.22
N LEU A 139 0.78 -36.65 -0.12
CA LEU A 139 1.87 -36.80 0.85
C LEU A 139 1.86 -35.65 1.85
N GLY A 140 2.21 -35.93 3.11
CA GLY A 140 2.34 -34.88 4.13
C GLY A 140 3.26 -33.72 3.73
N SER A 141 4.27 -33.96 2.89
CA SER A 141 5.16 -32.93 2.33
C SER A 141 4.53 -32.02 1.26
N GLU A 142 3.41 -32.42 0.67
CA GLU A 142 2.69 -31.66 -0.37
C GLU A 142 1.60 -30.76 0.22
N ILE A 143 1.32 -30.92 1.52
CA ILE A 143 0.41 -30.06 2.28
C ILE A 143 1.08 -28.70 2.45
N VAL A 144 0.38 -27.65 2.05
CA VAL A 144 0.85 -26.27 2.12
C VAL A 144 0.12 -25.44 3.16
N GLY A 145 -1.05 -25.90 3.60
CA GLY A 145 -1.80 -25.22 4.64
C GLY A 145 -2.94 -26.06 5.19
N VAL A 146 -3.41 -25.68 6.37
CA VAL A 146 -4.51 -26.33 7.06
C VAL A 146 -5.59 -25.29 7.30
N TRP A 147 -6.82 -25.58 6.90
CA TRP A 147 -7.91 -24.63 7.05
C TRP A 147 -8.16 -24.31 8.54
N THR A 148 -8.28 -23.02 8.85
CA THR A 148 -8.48 -22.54 10.22
C THR A 148 -9.92 -22.64 10.72
N GLY A 149 -10.85 -23.09 9.87
CA GLY A 149 -12.29 -23.10 10.16
C GLY A 149 -12.98 -21.75 9.92
N LYS A 150 -12.27 -20.76 9.37
CA LYS A 150 -12.82 -19.44 9.02
C LYS A 150 -12.84 -19.23 7.51
N SER A 151 -13.97 -18.76 7.02
CA SER A 151 -14.18 -18.27 5.65
C SER A 151 -14.86 -16.91 5.71
N TRP A 152 -14.56 -16.04 4.75
CA TRP A 152 -15.24 -14.77 4.53
C TRP A 152 -15.98 -14.82 3.21
N THR A 153 -17.31 -14.86 3.29
CA THR A 153 -18.16 -15.07 2.14
C THR A 153 -18.10 -13.91 1.15
N GLY A 154 -17.86 -14.20 -0.13
CA GLY A 154 -17.81 -13.22 -1.23
C GLY A 154 -16.62 -12.24 -1.23
N TRP A 155 -15.77 -12.27 -0.21
CA TRP A 155 -14.58 -11.40 -0.16
C TRP A 155 -13.50 -11.79 -1.16
N GLY A 156 -13.43 -13.07 -1.54
CA GLY A 156 -12.51 -13.55 -2.56
C GLY A 156 -12.84 -12.94 -3.92
N TYR A 157 -14.13 -12.96 -4.33
CA TYR A 157 -14.59 -12.30 -5.55
C TYR A 157 -14.36 -10.79 -5.48
N PHE A 158 -14.69 -10.13 -4.37
CA PHE A 158 -14.45 -8.69 -4.23
C PHE A 158 -12.97 -8.32 -4.42
N LEU A 159 -12.06 -9.04 -3.77
CA LEU A 159 -10.63 -8.81 -3.90
C LEU A 159 -10.13 -9.12 -5.31
N ASP A 160 -10.54 -10.25 -5.89
CA ASP A 160 -10.03 -10.65 -7.21
C ASP A 160 -10.53 -9.72 -8.33
N ASN A 161 -11.79 -9.27 -8.27
CA ASN A 161 -12.29 -8.30 -9.24
C ASN A 161 -11.69 -6.92 -9.06
N THR A 162 -11.51 -6.44 -7.83
CA THR A 162 -10.93 -5.10 -7.61
C THR A 162 -9.46 -5.07 -7.99
N ILE A 163 -8.69 -6.09 -7.61
CA ILE A 163 -7.27 -6.22 -7.97
C ILE A 163 -7.14 -6.51 -9.48
N GLY A 164 -7.99 -7.39 -10.02
CA GLY A 164 -8.04 -7.71 -11.45
C GLY A 164 -8.38 -6.48 -12.29
N PHE A 165 -9.35 -5.68 -11.85
CA PHE A 165 -9.69 -4.42 -12.49
C PHE A 165 -8.55 -3.41 -12.40
N LEU A 166 -7.90 -3.24 -11.24
CA LEU A 166 -6.71 -2.39 -11.10
C LEU A 166 -5.55 -2.83 -12.00
N LYS A 167 -5.39 -4.14 -12.24
CA LYS A 167 -4.40 -4.70 -13.18
C LYS A 167 -4.81 -4.54 -14.65
N SER A 168 -6.11 -4.38 -14.93
CA SER A 168 -6.59 -4.16 -16.30
C SER A 168 -6.08 -2.82 -16.84
N SER A 169 -5.88 -2.73 -18.15
CA SER A 169 -5.40 -1.49 -18.81
C SER A 169 -6.27 -0.27 -18.47
N THR A 170 -7.60 -0.45 -18.46
CA THR A 170 -8.57 0.60 -18.15
C THR A 170 -8.51 1.02 -16.68
N GLY A 171 -8.49 0.06 -15.75
CA GLY A 171 -8.43 0.36 -14.31
C GLY A 171 -7.10 0.97 -13.90
N PHE A 172 -6.00 0.47 -14.44
CA PHE A 172 -4.66 1.05 -14.28
C PHE A 172 -4.63 2.52 -14.71
N LEU A 173 -5.16 2.83 -15.89
CA LEU A 173 -5.19 4.20 -16.40
C LEU A 173 -6.03 5.12 -15.51
N LEU A 174 -7.25 4.72 -15.16
CA LEU A 174 -8.17 5.57 -14.41
C LEU A 174 -7.79 5.75 -12.93
N PHE A 175 -7.33 4.69 -12.26
CA PHE A 175 -7.09 4.70 -10.81
C PHE A 175 -5.64 4.92 -10.41
N ILE A 176 -4.68 4.72 -11.33
CA ILE A 176 -3.26 4.93 -11.03
C ILE A 176 -2.71 6.10 -11.86
N VAL A 177 -2.80 6.02 -13.20
CA VAL A 177 -2.17 7.02 -14.08
C VAL A 177 -2.82 8.40 -13.96
N LEU A 178 -4.15 8.46 -14.07
CA LEU A 178 -4.89 9.72 -14.05
C LEU A 178 -4.73 10.52 -12.73
N PRO A 179 -4.87 9.92 -11.53
CA PRO A 179 -4.62 10.64 -10.29
C PRO A 179 -3.16 11.01 -10.11
N CYS A 180 -2.21 10.19 -10.56
CA CYS A 180 -0.78 10.53 -10.55
C CYS A 180 -0.50 11.75 -11.44
N LEU A 181 -1.07 11.80 -12.64
CA LEU A 181 -0.92 12.90 -13.58
C LEU A 181 -1.60 14.18 -13.07
N ALA A 182 -2.78 14.07 -12.47
CA ALA A 182 -3.45 15.19 -11.81
C ALA A 182 -2.63 15.75 -10.63
N PHE A 183 -2.03 14.87 -9.83
CA PHE A 183 -1.12 15.25 -8.75
C PHE A 183 0.13 15.97 -9.28
N LEU A 184 0.72 15.47 -10.37
CA LEU A 184 1.88 16.08 -11.02
C LEU A 184 1.56 17.50 -11.52
N ILE A 185 0.42 17.69 -12.20
CA ILE A 185 -0.03 19.02 -12.63
C ILE A 185 -0.25 19.94 -11.43
N TYR A 186 -0.87 19.44 -10.36
CA TYR A 186 -1.07 20.22 -9.14
C TYR A 186 0.26 20.67 -8.53
N GLU A 187 1.25 19.78 -8.44
CA GLU A 187 2.58 20.13 -7.94
C GLU A 187 3.32 21.10 -8.86
N ILE A 188 3.22 20.98 -10.19
CA ILE A 188 3.79 21.99 -11.12
C ILE A 188 3.17 23.37 -10.87
N VAL A 189 1.83 23.46 -10.75
CA VAL A 189 1.15 24.74 -10.50
C VAL A 189 1.50 25.31 -9.13
N ARG A 190 1.65 24.45 -8.11
CA ARG A 190 2.05 24.86 -6.77
C ARG A 190 3.50 25.32 -6.76
N PHE A 191 4.39 24.56 -7.38
CA PHE A 191 5.81 24.85 -7.50
C PHE A 191 6.05 26.18 -8.22
N THR A 192 5.41 26.40 -9.38
CA THR A 192 5.52 27.68 -10.11
C THR A 192 5.03 28.86 -9.29
N LYS A 193 3.93 28.72 -8.54
CA LYS A 193 3.46 29.77 -7.62
C LYS A 193 4.46 30.05 -6.50
N ILE A 194 4.96 29.02 -5.84
CA ILE A 194 5.95 29.16 -4.76
C ILE A 194 7.24 29.76 -5.30
N TYR A 195 7.72 29.32 -6.46
CA TYR A 195 8.90 29.85 -7.11
C TYR A 195 8.73 31.33 -7.49
N SER A 196 7.58 31.71 -8.06
CA SER A 196 7.27 33.11 -8.35
C SER A 196 7.23 33.97 -7.08
N GLN A 197 6.60 33.48 -6.00
CA GLN A 197 6.58 34.15 -4.69
C GLN A 197 7.99 34.29 -4.09
N TYR A 198 8.83 33.26 -4.22
CA TYR A 198 10.21 33.27 -3.77
C TYR A 198 11.04 34.33 -4.52
N GLN A 199 10.91 34.39 -5.86
CA GLN A 199 11.60 35.40 -6.67
C GLN A 199 11.11 36.82 -6.33
N LEU A 200 9.81 37.01 -6.12
CA LEU A 200 9.25 38.31 -5.73
C LEU A 200 9.77 38.78 -4.37
N GLN A 201 9.80 37.88 -3.37
CA GLN A 201 10.36 38.18 -2.04
C GLN A 201 11.85 38.51 -2.11
N LYS A 202 12.62 37.79 -2.93
CA LYS A 202 14.04 38.07 -3.15
C LYS A 202 14.27 39.45 -3.75
N HIS A 203 13.54 39.80 -4.82
CA HIS A 203 13.64 41.12 -5.44
C HIS A 203 13.18 42.26 -4.51
N GLN A 204 12.17 42.03 -3.67
CA GLN A 204 11.77 43.00 -2.65
C GLN A 204 12.86 43.18 -1.59
N GLY A 205 13.46 42.09 -1.10
CA GLY A 205 14.58 42.14 -0.14
C GLY A 205 15.82 42.86 -0.68
N ASP A 206 16.20 42.58 -1.94
CA ASP A 206 17.33 43.25 -2.59
C ASP A 206 17.07 44.75 -2.82
N ARG A 207 15.82 45.12 -3.18
CA ARG A 207 15.43 46.54 -3.32
C ARG A 207 15.47 47.30 -2.01
N ILE A 208 15.02 46.70 -0.91
CA ILE A 208 15.02 47.35 0.42
C ILE A 208 16.45 47.63 0.88
N LYS A 209 17.36 46.66 0.75
CA LYS A 209 18.79 46.83 1.11
C LYS A 209 19.46 47.97 0.33
N LEU A 210 19.22 48.03 -0.97
CA LEU A 210 19.79 49.05 -1.85
C LEU A 210 19.26 50.45 -1.49
N GLN A 211 18.00 50.54 -1.08
CA GLN A 211 17.38 51.78 -0.62
C GLN A 211 17.91 52.23 0.74
N GLU A 212 18.18 51.31 1.67
CA GLU A 212 18.83 51.59 2.95
C GLU A 212 20.27 52.11 2.76
N GLU A 213 21.07 51.48 1.89
CA GLU A 213 22.42 51.94 1.56
C GLU A 213 22.41 53.34 0.91
N ALA A 214 21.51 53.59 -0.03
CA ALA A 214 21.37 54.90 -0.68
C ALA A 214 20.98 56.01 0.33
N VAL A 215 20.08 55.72 1.27
CA VAL A 215 19.68 56.67 2.32
C VAL A 215 20.83 56.92 3.30
N ALA A 216 21.62 55.90 3.66
CA ALA A 216 22.78 56.06 4.52
C ALA A 216 23.88 56.92 3.86
N ILE A 217 24.15 56.70 2.58
CA ILE A 217 25.11 57.51 1.80
C ILE A 217 24.63 58.95 1.68
N ALA A 218 23.36 59.16 1.36
CA ALA A 218 22.78 60.50 1.25
C ALA A 218 22.88 61.28 2.57
N LYS A 219 22.59 60.64 3.72
CA LYS A 219 22.77 61.26 5.04
C LYS A 219 24.22 61.64 5.32
N MET A 220 25.17 60.74 5.03
CA MET A 220 26.60 61.01 5.21
C MET A 220 27.09 62.17 4.32
N GLN A 221 26.58 62.29 3.09
CA GLN A 221 26.90 63.42 2.20
C GLN A 221 26.31 64.73 2.74
N LEU A 222 25.06 64.70 3.19
CA LEU A 222 24.37 65.87 3.74
C LEU A 222 25.08 66.39 5.00
N GLU A 223 25.50 65.50 5.90
CA GLU A 223 26.29 65.86 7.09
C GLU A 223 27.66 66.45 6.72
N LYS A 224 28.35 65.90 5.72
CA LYS A 224 29.62 66.45 5.22
C LYS A 224 29.44 67.85 4.62
N GLU A 225 28.40 68.05 3.79
CA GLU A 225 28.09 69.35 3.22
C GLU A 225 27.70 70.37 4.30
N MET A 226 26.90 69.98 5.31
CA MET A 226 26.55 70.86 6.42
C MET A 226 27.79 71.21 7.26
N ALA A 227 28.69 70.25 7.49
CA ALA A 227 29.95 70.51 8.20
C ALA A 227 30.89 71.41 7.38
N GLU A 228 30.93 71.30 6.06
CA GLU A 228 31.69 72.20 5.18
C GLU A 228 31.09 73.60 5.15
N LYS A 229 29.77 73.74 5.02
CA LYS A 229 29.07 75.04 5.10
C LYS A 229 29.31 75.71 6.45
N ALA A 230 29.21 74.98 7.56
CA ALA A 230 29.51 75.52 8.89
C ALA A 230 30.98 75.95 9.05
N LYS A 231 31.93 75.21 8.43
CA LYS A 231 33.35 75.60 8.40
C LYS A 231 33.59 76.84 7.53
N GLN A 232 32.86 76.99 6.43
CA GLN A 232 32.93 78.18 5.56
C GLN A 232 32.34 79.41 6.26
N GLU A 233 31.16 79.29 6.88
CA GLU A 233 30.53 80.37 7.65
C GLU A 233 31.40 80.83 8.83
N ASN A 234 32.07 79.90 9.53
CA ASN A 234 33.00 80.27 10.61
C ASN A 234 34.29 80.94 10.10
N LYS A 235 34.75 80.62 8.88
CA LYS A 235 35.88 81.31 8.25
C LYS A 235 35.51 82.73 7.79
N GLU A 236 34.26 82.96 7.38
CA GLU A 236 33.79 84.29 7.00
C GLU A 236 33.53 85.19 8.22
N LYS A 237 33.06 84.64 9.35
CA LYS A 237 32.85 85.42 10.58
C LYS A 237 34.13 85.76 11.35
N GLY A 238 35.24 85.05 11.14
CA GLY A 238 36.54 85.34 11.77
C GLY A 238 37.39 86.40 11.07
N LYS A 239 36.87 87.04 10.02
CA LYS A 239 37.58 88.03 9.18
C LYS A 239 37.08 89.48 9.33
N ASN A 240 36.11 89.74 10.22
CA ASN A 240 35.63 91.08 10.57
C ASN A 240 36.11 91.51 11.95
#